data_AF-A0A0D2UJB1-F1
#
_entry.id   AF-A0A0D2UJB1-F1
#
_cell.length_a   1.000
_cell.length_b   1.000
_cell.length_c   1.000
_cell.angle_alpha   90.00
_cell.angle_beta   90.00
_cell.angle_gamma   90.00
#
_symmetry.space_group_name_H-M   'P 1'
#
loop_
_entity.id
_entity.type
_entity.pdbx_description
1 polymer ?
#
loop_
_entity_poly.entity_id
_entity_poly.type
_entity_poly.pdbx_seq_one_letter_code
_entity_poly.pdbx_strand_id
1 'polypeptide(L)' 'MIRPSSKVIIKFLLVMQKHGYIGEFEYVDDHRAGKIVVELNGRLNKCGVISPRFDVGVKEIEGWTARLLPSR' A
#
# COMPACT_ATOMS: atom_id res chain seq x y z
N MET A 1 13.13 -3.47 -2.18
CA MET A 1 12.76 -4.83 -2.64
C MET A 1 11.85 -5.48 -1.61
N ILE A 2 10.69 -5.98 -2.02
CA ILE A 2 9.64 -6.51 -1.14
C ILE A 2 9.48 -8.02 -1.34
N ARG A 3 9.46 -8.78 -0.23
CA ARG A 3 9.21 -10.24 -0.17
C ARG A 3 8.53 -10.57 1.17
N PRO A 4 7.57 -11.51 1.22
CA PRO A 4 6.97 -12.26 0.11
C PRO A 4 6.04 -11.39 -0.74
N SER A 5 5.82 -11.77 -2.00
CA SER A 5 4.84 -11.11 -2.86
C SER A 5 3.43 -11.68 -2.62
N SER A 6 2.40 -10.84 -2.75
CA SER A 6 1.01 -11.29 -2.70
C SER A 6 0.13 -10.47 -3.63
N LYS A 7 -0.98 -11.06 -4.09
CA LYS A 7 -1.95 -10.37 -4.97
C LYS A 7 -2.50 -9.08 -4.36
N VAL A 8 -2.63 -9.04 -3.03
CA VAL A 8 -3.10 -7.85 -2.30
C VAL A 8 -2.06 -6.72 -2.34
N ILE A 9 -0.78 -7.06 -2.14
CA ILE A 9 0.32 -6.07 -2.21
C ILE A 9 0.42 -5.48 -3.62
N ILE A 10 0.30 -6.31 -4.67
CA ILE A 10 0.33 -5.83 -6.06
C ILE A 10 -0.82 -4.86 -6.34
N LYS A 11 -2.06 -5.21 -5.93
CA LYS A 11 -3.21 -4.30 -6.07
C LYS A 11 -3.03 -3.00 -5.29
N PHE A 12 -2.44 -3.06 -4.11
CA PHE A 12 -2.16 -1.87 -3.31
C PHE A 12 -1.11 -0.96 -3.97
N LEU A 13 -0.03 -1.53 -4.50
CA LEU A 13 1.00 -0.78 -5.23
C LEU A 13 0.43 -0.12 -6.49
N LEU A 14 -0.47 -0.78 -7.23
CA LEU A 14 -1.17 -0.16 -8.37
C LEU A 14 -1.95 1.11 -7.96
N VAL A 15 -2.62 1.08 -6.81
CA VAL A 15 -3.33 2.27 -6.29
C VAL A 15 -2.33 3.36 -5.89
N MET A 16 -1.22 3.01 -5.24
CA MET A 16 -0.16 3.97 -4.89
C MET A 16 0.49 4.62 -6.12
N GLN A 17 0.72 3.84 -7.19
CA GLN A 17 1.25 4.33 -8.46
C GLN A 17 0.25 5.28 -9.12
N LYS A 18 -1.05 4.91 -9.17
CA LYS A 18 -2.12 5.76 -9.71
C LYS A 18 -2.23 7.11 -9.00
N HIS A 19 -2.00 7.15 -7.69
CA HIS A 19 -1.96 8.40 -6.90
C HIS A 19 -0.60 9.11 -6.92
N GLY A 20 0.40 8.55 -7.60
CA GLY A 20 1.72 9.16 -7.78
C GLY A 20 2.61 9.15 -6.54
N TYR A 21 2.39 8.23 -5.60
CA TYR A 21 3.24 8.05 -4.41
C TYR A 21 4.49 7.21 -4.67
N ILE A 22 4.46 6.35 -5.70
CA ILE A 22 5.57 5.50 -6.14
C ILE A 22 5.73 5.64 -7.66
N GLY A 23 6.92 5.30 -8.16
CA GLY A 23 7.18 5.19 -9.61
C GLY A 23 6.76 3.83 -10.15
N GLU A 24 7.50 3.34 -11.13
CA GLU A 24 7.27 2.01 -11.70
C GLU A 24 7.60 0.90 -10.70
N PHE A 25 6.91 -0.23 -10.82
CA PHE A 25 7.23 -1.43 -10.05
C PHE A 25 7.16 -2.67 -10.94
N GLU A 26 8.01 -3.64 -10.62
CA GLU A 26 8.14 -4.89 -11.38
C GLU A 26 7.98 -6.08 -10.45
N TYR A 27 7.23 -7.08 -10.92
CA TYR A 27 7.12 -8.39 -10.29
C TYR A 27 8.13 -9.35 -10.92
N VAL A 28 9.01 -9.91 -10.10
CA VAL A 28 10.01 -10.91 -10.48
C VAL A 28 9.64 -12.24 -9.83
N ASP A 29 9.38 -13.26 -10.65
CA ASP A 29 9.09 -14.61 -10.17
C ASP A 29 10.38 -15.34 -9.79
N ASP A 30 10.48 -15.79 -8.54
CA ASP A 30 11.61 -16.57 -8.03
C ASP A 30 11.28 -18.05 -7.82
N HIS A 31 10.13 -18.51 -8.35
CA HIS A 31 9.57 -19.86 -8.16
C HIS A 31 9.34 -20.24 -6.70
N ARG A 32 9.40 -19.28 -5.76
CA ARG A 32 9.13 -19.48 -4.34
C ARG A 32 7.97 -18.61 -3.89
N ALA A 33 8.25 -17.36 -3.54
CA ALA A 33 7.27 -16.44 -2.97
C ALA A 33 7.13 -15.15 -3.79
N GLY A 34 7.83 -15.05 -4.92
CA GLY A 34 7.89 -13.89 -5.77
C GLY A 34 8.56 -12.70 -5.10
N LYS A 35 8.97 -11.73 -5.90
CA LYS A 35 9.73 -10.56 -5.47
C LYS A 35 9.15 -9.33 -6.16
N ILE A 36 9.04 -8.22 -5.45
CA ILE A 36 8.60 -6.96 -6.04
C ILE A 36 9.70 -5.91 -5.89
N VAL A 37 10.10 -5.31 -7.02
CA VAL A 37 11.01 -4.18 -7.07
C VAL A 37 10.16 -2.93 -7.31
N VAL A 38 10.34 -1.90 -6.49
CA VAL A 38 9.55 -0.66 -6.55
C VAL A 38 10.51 0.50 -6.64
N GLU A 39 10.26 1.42 -7.55
CA GLU A 39 10.94 2.71 -7.64
C GLU A 39 10.26 3.73 -6.71
N LEU A 40 11.04 4.36 -5.82
CA LEU A 40 10.55 5.39 -4.91
C LEU A 40 10.88 6.77 -5.46
N ASN A 41 9.85 7.62 -5.57
CA ASN A 41 9.97 9.00 -6.07
C ASN A 41 10.18 10.04 -4.95
N GLY A 42 10.34 9.61 -3.69
CA GLY A 42 10.56 10.48 -2.53
C GLY A 42 9.32 11.15 -1.94
N ARG A 43 8.10 10.89 -2.43
CA ARG A 43 6.86 11.52 -1.94
C ARG A 43 6.21 10.81 -0.74
N LEU A 44 6.69 9.61 -0.40
CA LEU A 44 6.07 8.77 0.63
C LEU A 44 6.64 9.12 2.02
N ASN A 45 5.79 9.63 2.91
CA ASN A 45 6.17 9.95 4.30
C ASN A 45 6.01 8.73 5.23
N LYS A 46 4.81 8.12 5.22
CA LYS A 46 4.48 6.94 6.02
C LYS A 46 3.45 6.09 5.29
N CYS A 47 3.69 4.79 5.23
CA CYS A 47 2.74 3.81 4.75
C CYS A 47 2.76 2.60 5.70
N GLY A 48 1.59 2.10 6.09
CA GLY A 48 1.48 0.99 7.03
C GLY A 48 0.12 0.30 6.93
N VAL A 49 0.06 -0.91 7.45
CA VAL A 49 -1.17 -1.71 7.52
C VAL A 49 -1.80 -1.55 8.89
N ILE A 50 -3.13 -1.50 8.95
CA ILE A 50 -3.89 -1.51 10.20
C ILE A 50 -4.15 -2.97 10.58
N SER A 51 -3.78 -3.36 11.81
CA SER A 51 -4.00 -4.70 12.34
C SER A 51 -4.58 -4.60 13.77
N PRO A 52 -5.67 -5.32 14.09
CA PRO A 52 -6.45 -6.21 13.22
C PRO A 52 -7.24 -5.46 12.13
N ARG A 53 -7.75 -6.19 11.13
CA ARG A 53 -8.58 -5.61 10.06
C ARG A 53 -10.00 -5.42 10.58
N PHE A 54 -10.31 -4.21 11.04
CA PHE A 54 -11.64 -3.86 11.53
C PHE A 54 -12.63 -3.73 10.36
N ASP A 55 -13.86 -4.18 10.58
CA ASP A 55 -14.98 -3.86 9.70
C ASP A 55 -15.37 -2.39 9.92
N VAL A 56 -15.52 -1.62 8.83
CA VAL A 56 -15.80 -0.19 8.89
C VAL A 56 -17.07 0.12 8.12
N GLY A 57 -18.07 0.67 8.81
CA GLY A 57 -19.30 1.15 8.19
C GLY A 57 -19.09 2.47 7.43
N VAL A 58 -19.95 2.78 6.45
CA VAL A 58 -19.83 4.02 5.64
C VAL A 58 -19.85 5.28 6.52
N LYS A 59 -20.64 5.28 7.60
CA LYS A 59 -20.73 6.40 8.55
C LYS A 59 -19.48 6.60 9.40
N GLU A 60 -18.63 5.58 9.51
CA GLU A 60 -17.45 5.59 10.39
C GLU A 60 -16.18 6.02 9.64
N ILE A 61 -16.23 6.12 8.30
CA ILE A 61 -15.08 6.47 7.45
C ILE A 61 -14.45 7.79 7.89
N GLU A 62 -15.25 8.83 8.14
CA GLU A 62 -14.73 10.13 8.57
C GLU A 62 -13.94 10.06 9.89
N GLY A 63 -14.43 9.26 10.84
CA GLY A 63 -13.77 9.05 12.12
C GLY A 63 -12.42 8.33 11.97
N TRP A 64 -12.33 7.36 11.06
CA TRP A 64 -11.08 6.68 10.74
C TRP A 64 -10.09 7.58 10.01
N THR A 65 -10.57 8.36 9.04
CA THR A 65 -9.74 9.31 8.28
C THR A 65 -9.08 10.33 9.21
N ALA A 66 -9.83 10.90 10.16
CA ALA A 66 -9.30 11.88 11.12
C ALA A 66 -8.25 11.30 12.09
N ARG A 67 -8.29 10.00 12.36
CA ARG A 67 -7.31 9.32 13.24
C ARG A 67 -6.04 8.90 12.50
N LEU A 68 -6.18 8.55 11.23
CA LEU A 68 -5.12 7.92 10.44
C LEU A 68 -4.33 8.93 9.60
N LEU A 69 -5.01 9.94 9.03
CA LEU A 69 -4.38 10.92 8.18
C LEU A 69 -3.83 12.09 9.01
N PRO A 70 -2.65 12.64 8.64
CA PRO A 70 -2.02 13.72 9.37
C PRO A 70 -2.75 15.07 9.22
N SER A 71 -3.60 15.22 8.20
CA SER A 71 -4.43 16.41 7.98
C SER A 71 -5.80 15.99 7.48
N ARG A 72 -6.81 16.82 7.79
CA ARG A 72 -8.15 16.76 7.22
C ARG A 72 -8.15 17.23 5.76
#